data_AF-E2C7J8-F1
#
_entry.id   AF-E2C7J8-F1
#
_cell.length_a   1.000
_cell.length_b   1.000
_cell.length_c   1.000
_cell.angle_alpha   90.00
_cell.angle_beta   90.00
_cell.angle_gamma   90.00
#
_symmetry.space_group_name_H-M   'P 1'
#
loop_
_entity.id
_entity.type
_entity.pdbx_description
1 polymer ?
#
loop_
_entity_poly.entity_id
_entity_poly.type
_entity_poly.pdbx_seq_one_letter_code
_entity_poly.pdbx_strand_id
1 'polypeptide(L)'
;MEFLQNIFYYWTDSLDPRLLYMPIINSTYQLPLIIFAYMYFVLVCGPRYMKNRPPYSLKTFIKLYNIVQFVANMWLVYSFVNAGIVIRKLFCPVEMDYTRNPVTTKLIRCAWGYFLLKLLDYVETVIFVLRKKNNQVSVLHVYHHVSTAIIAWLGIRYYCTAPMILICIINSFVHSVMYIYYFLASCGPDTQKMIAPMKPWITIMQMITVILWWTLLLKILDLTETVLFVLRKKNEQISVLHIYHHVSTVIIICIFMKYTANEIITLVPLLNCSVHFIMYNYYLFSSFGPRIRMIIAPCKRYITIIQMVQFCILIAYAAQSSLSDCKSVRNLGYIFILNVTINLCLFYKFYQRTYITKAK
;
A
#
# COMPACT_ATOMS: atom_id res chain seq x y z
N MET A 1 10.13 7.61 31.29
CA MET A 1 8.66 7.66 31.35
C MET A 1 8.07 8.64 30.33
N GLU A 2 8.66 9.81 30.17
CA GLU A 2 8.23 10.86 29.22
C GLU A 2 8.04 10.39 27.76
N PHE A 3 8.97 9.57 27.23
CA PHE A 3 8.83 9.01 25.88
C PHE A 3 7.60 8.10 25.72
N LEU A 4 7.32 7.26 26.71
CA LEU A 4 6.15 6.38 26.69
C LEU A 4 4.86 7.17 26.89
N GLN A 5 4.89 8.23 27.71
CA GLN A 5 3.76 9.16 27.86
C GLN A 5 3.51 9.96 26.58
N ASN A 6 4.55 10.39 25.88
CA ASN A 6 4.42 11.08 24.58
C ASN A 6 3.88 10.13 23.51
N ILE A 7 4.38 8.89 23.44
CA ILE A 7 3.80 7.87 22.56
C ILE A 7 2.34 7.64 22.92
N PHE A 8 2.01 7.46 24.20
CA PHE A 8 0.64 7.23 24.64
C PHE A 8 -0.27 8.44 24.30
N TYR A 9 0.21 9.65 24.47
CA TYR A 9 -0.50 10.89 24.12
C TYR A 9 -0.79 10.97 22.62
N TYR A 10 0.22 10.77 21.75
CA TYR A 10 0.00 10.77 20.30
C TYR A 10 -0.81 9.56 19.80
N TRP A 11 -0.72 8.44 20.51
CA TRP A 11 -1.40 7.20 20.13
C TRP A 11 -2.83 7.13 20.67
N THR A 12 -3.22 7.98 21.62
CA THR A 12 -4.51 7.85 22.33
C THR A 12 -5.24 9.18 22.45
N ASP A 13 -4.54 10.27 22.81
CA ASP A 13 -5.14 11.55 23.18
C ASP A 13 -5.18 12.57 22.02
N SER A 14 -4.30 12.45 21.01
CA SER A 14 -4.31 13.33 19.83
C SER A 14 -5.28 12.87 18.73
N LEU A 15 -6.35 12.16 19.09
CA LEU A 15 -7.32 11.61 18.14
C LEU A 15 -8.24 12.71 17.61
N ASP A 16 -8.61 12.64 16.33
CA ASP A 16 -9.66 13.50 15.79
C ASP A 16 -10.95 13.34 16.62
N PRO A 17 -11.51 14.41 17.21
CA PRO A 17 -12.72 14.34 18.02
C PRO A 17 -13.92 13.73 17.30
N ARG A 18 -13.93 13.74 15.96
CA ARG A 18 -14.96 13.11 15.11
C ARG A 18 -14.91 11.58 15.12
N LEU A 19 -13.83 10.98 15.63
CA LEU A 19 -13.63 9.53 15.66
C LEU A 19 -13.92 8.91 17.03
N LEU A 20 -14.07 9.72 18.10
CA LEU A 20 -14.26 9.24 19.47
C LEU A 20 -15.53 8.39 19.65
N TYR A 21 -16.58 8.69 18.89
CA TYR A 21 -17.84 7.97 18.91
C TYR A 21 -17.90 6.78 17.93
N MET A 22 -16.84 6.53 17.16
CA MET A 22 -16.79 5.44 16.20
C MET A 22 -16.26 4.16 16.87
N PRO A 23 -17.05 3.08 16.96
CA PRO A 23 -16.62 1.80 17.52
C PRO A 23 -15.35 1.27 16.83
N ILE A 24 -14.47 0.60 17.58
CA ILE A 24 -13.21 -0.02 17.12
C ILE A 24 -12.11 0.98 16.72
N ILE A 25 -12.46 2.14 16.18
CA ILE A 25 -11.51 3.21 15.85
C ILE A 25 -11.06 3.96 17.10
N ASN A 26 -11.98 4.22 18.03
CA ASN A 26 -11.69 4.96 19.25
C ASN A 26 -10.74 4.22 20.21
N SER A 27 -10.71 2.89 20.13
CA SER A 27 -9.91 2.03 20.98
C SER A 27 -8.61 1.59 20.29
N THR A 28 -7.51 1.66 21.04
CA THR A 28 -6.18 1.22 20.59
C THR A 28 -6.00 -0.30 20.57
N TYR A 29 -6.81 -1.04 21.34
CA TYR A 29 -6.61 -2.47 21.60
C TYR A 29 -7.68 -3.37 20.96
N GLN A 30 -8.85 -2.83 20.60
CA GLN A 30 -9.95 -3.62 20.01
C GLN A 30 -9.55 -4.28 18.69
N LEU A 31 -8.92 -3.55 17.77
CA LEU A 31 -8.48 -4.13 16.50
C LEU A 31 -7.38 -5.19 16.68
N PRO A 32 -6.27 -4.95 17.42
CA PRO A 32 -5.29 -5.99 17.71
C PRO A 32 -5.90 -7.26 18.29
N LEU A 33 -6.87 -7.14 19.20
CA LEU A 33 -7.56 -8.28 19.79
C LEU A 33 -8.39 -9.05 18.74
N ILE A 34 -9.11 -8.34 17.87
CA ILE A 34 -9.86 -8.95 16.75
C ILE A 34 -8.91 -9.69 15.81
N ILE A 35 -7.78 -9.08 15.43
CA ILE A 35 -6.76 -9.69 14.58
C ILE A 35 -6.16 -10.93 15.23
N PHE A 36 -5.85 -10.87 16.53
CA PHE A 36 -5.34 -12.02 17.27
C PHE A 36 -6.34 -13.17 17.29
N ALA A 37 -7.61 -12.88 17.63
CA ALA A 37 -8.68 -13.88 17.64
C ALA A 37 -8.90 -14.50 16.25
N TYR A 38 -8.87 -13.66 15.21
CA TYR A 38 -8.94 -14.08 13.82
C TYR A 38 -7.79 -15.04 13.43
N MET A 39 -6.55 -14.64 13.69
CA MET A 39 -5.36 -15.44 13.39
C MET A 39 -5.36 -16.77 14.16
N TYR A 40 -5.73 -16.72 15.44
CA TYR A 40 -5.87 -17.93 16.26
C TYR A 40 -6.94 -18.87 15.70
N PHE A 41 -8.08 -18.34 15.25
CA PHE A 41 -9.11 -19.14 14.62
C PHE A 41 -8.65 -19.77 13.30
N VAL A 42 -8.12 -18.97 12.38
CA VAL A 42 -7.77 -19.43 11.02
C VAL A 42 -6.60 -20.42 11.04
N LEU A 43 -5.60 -20.20 11.88
CA LEU A 43 -4.37 -21.00 11.88
C LEU A 43 -4.41 -22.19 12.84
N VAL A 44 -5.17 -22.10 13.95
CA VAL A 44 -5.12 -23.10 15.03
C VAL A 44 -6.48 -23.71 15.32
N CYS A 45 -7.43 -22.92 15.82
CA CYS A 45 -8.69 -23.44 16.35
C CYS A 45 -9.57 -24.07 15.27
N GLY A 46 -9.78 -23.37 14.15
CA GLY A 46 -10.63 -23.81 13.04
C GLY A 46 -10.10 -25.08 12.36
N PRO A 47 -8.82 -25.16 11.94
CA PRO A 47 -8.26 -26.38 11.38
C PRO A 47 -8.30 -27.57 12.35
N ARG A 48 -8.01 -27.34 13.65
CA ARG A 48 -8.08 -28.39 14.68
C ARG A 48 -9.51 -28.90 14.88
N TYR A 49 -10.49 -28.00 14.91
CA TYR A 49 -11.92 -28.34 15.00
C TYR A 49 -12.40 -29.13 13.77
N MET A 50 -11.92 -28.77 12.58
CA MET A 50 -12.33 -29.42 11.33
C MET A 50 -11.59 -30.74 11.05
N LYS A 51 -10.52 -31.09 11.78
CA LYS A 51 -9.69 -32.29 11.51
C LYS A 51 -10.53 -33.55 11.29
N ASN A 52 -11.44 -33.83 12.22
CA ASN A 52 -12.28 -35.04 12.22
C ASN A 52 -13.70 -34.82 11.68
N ARG A 53 -13.99 -33.69 11.03
CA ARG A 53 -15.33 -33.35 10.52
C ARG A 53 -15.37 -33.31 8.99
N PRO A 54 -16.49 -33.67 8.34
CA PRO A 54 -16.65 -33.43 6.91
C PRO A 54 -16.74 -31.91 6.62
N PRO A 55 -16.41 -31.46 5.40
CA PRO A 55 -16.51 -30.06 5.02
C PRO A 55 -17.99 -29.60 5.03
N TYR A 56 -18.26 -28.42 5.59
CA TYR A 56 -19.63 -27.91 5.67
C TYR A 56 -20.17 -27.43 4.31
N SER A 57 -21.45 -27.72 4.03
CA SER A 57 -22.15 -27.20 2.85
C SER A 57 -22.76 -25.83 3.14
N LEU A 58 -21.95 -24.78 3.04
CA LEU A 58 -22.35 -23.39 3.31
C LEU A 58 -22.89 -22.65 2.06
N LYS A 59 -23.52 -23.36 1.11
CA LYS A 59 -23.89 -22.79 -0.20
C LYS A 59 -24.80 -21.56 -0.09
N THR A 60 -25.88 -21.65 0.70
CA THR A 60 -26.84 -20.55 0.90
C THR A 60 -26.19 -19.38 1.61
N PHE A 61 -25.39 -19.66 2.65
CA PHE A 61 -24.65 -18.63 3.38
C PHE A 61 -23.69 -17.86 2.48
N ILE A 62 -22.92 -18.56 1.64
CA ILE A 62 -21.99 -17.93 0.68
C ILE A 62 -22.74 -17.03 -0.31
N LYS A 63 -23.88 -17.50 -0.83
CA LYS A 63 -24.71 -16.69 -1.75
C LYS A 63 -25.15 -15.39 -1.09
N LEU A 64 -25.73 -15.48 0.12
CA LEU A 64 -26.18 -14.31 0.88
C LEU A 64 -25.01 -13.39 1.24
N TYR A 65 -23.90 -13.95 1.71
CA TYR A 65 -22.69 -13.21 2.05
C TYR A 65 -22.15 -12.41 0.86
N ASN A 66 -22.03 -13.04 -0.33
CA ASN A 66 -21.56 -12.38 -1.53
C ASN A 66 -22.51 -11.26 -2.00
N ILE A 67 -23.84 -11.43 -1.85
CA ILE A 67 -24.82 -10.37 -2.14
C ILE A 67 -24.63 -9.20 -1.17
N VAL A 68 -24.54 -9.47 0.14
CA VAL A 68 -24.35 -8.42 1.16
C VAL A 68 -23.06 -7.64 0.89
N GLN A 69 -21.97 -8.34 0.60
CA GLN A 69 -20.68 -7.72 0.27
C GLN A 69 -20.76 -6.88 -1.02
N PHE A 70 -21.42 -7.38 -2.07
CA PHE A 70 -21.64 -6.61 -3.30
C PHE A 70 -22.42 -5.31 -3.03
N VAL A 71 -23.57 -5.41 -2.35
CA VAL A 71 -24.44 -4.27 -2.05
C VAL A 71 -23.70 -3.25 -1.17
N ALA A 72 -22.99 -3.70 -0.15
CA ALA A 72 -22.29 -2.81 0.77
C ALA A 72 -21.09 -2.09 0.10
N ASN A 73 -20.31 -2.79 -0.73
CA ASN A 73 -19.24 -2.16 -1.51
C ASN A 73 -19.79 -1.14 -2.51
N MET A 74 -20.88 -1.46 -3.23
CA MET A 74 -21.53 -0.52 -4.14
C MET A 74 -22.13 0.70 -3.43
N TRP A 75 -22.74 0.49 -2.26
CA TRP A 75 -23.26 1.57 -1.44
C TRP A 75 -22.15 2.51 -0.97
N LEU A 76 -20.97 1.99 -0.61
CA LEU A 76 -19.82 2.83 -0.29
C LEU A 76 -19.32 3.63 -1.49
N VAL A 77 -19.19 3.01 -2.66
CA VAL A 77 -18.81 3.73 -3.90
C VAL A 77 -19.77 4.89 -4.15
N TYR A 78 -21.08 4.64 -4.12
CA TYR A 78 -22.10 5.69 -4.24
C TYR A 78 -21.95 6.77 -3.17
N SER A 79 -21.76 6.37 -1.91
CA SER A 79 -21.67 7.29 -0.78
C SER A 79 -20.44 8.19 -0.85
N PHE A 80 -19.30 7.68 -1.33
CA PHE A 80 -18.08 8.47 -1.58
C PHE A 80 -18.26 9.44 -2.75
N VAL A 81 -18.87 9.01 -3.86
CA VAL A 81 -19.16 9.90 -5.01
C VAL A 81 -20.14 11.01 -4.60
N ASN A 82 -21.21 10.65 -3.90
CA ASN A 82 -22.21 11.58 -3.38
C ASN A 82 -21.69 12.44 -2.20
N ALA A 83 -20.53 12.13 -1.63
CA ALA A 83 -19.88 13.01 -0.67
C ALA A 83 -19.16 14.19 -1.36
N GLY A 84 -19.09 14.21 -2.70
CA GLY A 84 -18.65 15.38 -3.44
C GLY A 84 -17.15 15.63 -3.34
N ILE A 85 -16.33 14.59 -3.58
CA ILE A 85 -14.89 14.79 -3.77
C ILE A 85 -14.72 15.58 -5.07
N VAL A 86 -14.58 16.90 -4.94
CA VAL A 86 -14.28 17.77 -6.07
C VAL A 86 -12.95 17.30 -6.65
N ILE A 87 -12.91 17.04 -7.96
CA ILE A 87 -11.71 16.66 -8.71
C ILE A 87 -10.52 17.58 -8.37
N ARG A 88 -10.77 18.87 -8.09
CA ARG A 88 -9.78 19.86 -7.61
C ARG A 88 -9.13 19.51 -6.26
N LYS A 89 -9.83 18.85 -5.32
CA LYS A 89 -9.28 18.33 -4.05
C LYS A 89 -8.50 17.02 -4.22
N LEU A 90 -8.68 16.33 -5.34
CA LEU A 90 -7.91 15.15 -5.74
C LEU A 90 -6.51 15.54 -6.25
N PHE A 91 -6.41 16.71 -6.89
CA PHE A 91 -5.18 17.25 -7.51
C PHE A 91 -4.46 18.32 -6.67
N CYS A 92 -5.10 18.84 -5.62
CA CYS A 92 -4.53 19.69 -4.58
C CYS A 92 -5.22 19.32 -3.26
N PRO A 93 -4.65 18.43 -2.44
CA PRO A 93 -5.14 18.28 -1.09
C PRO A 93 -4.80 19.57 -0.37
N VAL A 94 -5.86 20.33 -0.13
CA VAL A 94 -5.88 21.29 0.95
C VAL A 94 -5.58 20.51 2.24
N GLU A 95 -4.92 21.16 3.19
CA GLU A 95 -4.64 20.65 4.53
C GLU A 95 -5.79 19.80 5.09
N MET A 96 -5.47 18.79 5.90
CA MET A 96 -6.48 17.92 6.51
C MET A 96 -7.57 18.77 7.16
N ASP A 97 -8.76 18.74 6.56
CA ASP A 97 -9.88 19.56 7.00
C ASP A 97 -10.51 18.90 8.23
N TYR A 98 -10.03 19.31 9.40
CA TYR A 98 -10.56 18.90 10.70
C TYR A 98 -11.86 19.61 11.09
N THR A 99 -12.37 20.51 10.24
CA THR A 99 -13.65 21.18 10.53
C THR A 99 -14.82 20.18 10.47
N ARG A 100 -15.81 20.40 11.33
CA ARG A 100 -17.05 19.62 11.36
C ARG A 100 -18.03 20.10 10.28
N ASN A 101 -17.64 19.90 9.03
CA ASN A 101 -18.51 20.14 7.90
C ASN A 101 -19.33 18.87 7.57
N PRO A 102 -20.52 19.01 6.98
CA PRO A 102 -21.35 17.85 6.60
C PRO A 102 -20.62 16.94 5.61
N VAL A 103 -19.80 17.51 4.73
CA VAL A 103 -18.98 16.78 3.75
C VAL A 103 -17.89 15.94 4.44
N THR A 104 -17.09 16.54 5.31
CA THR A 104 -15.98 15.85 6.00
C THR A 104 -16.50 14.76 6.94
N THR A 105 -17.61 15.04 7.64
CA THR A 105 -18.28 14.06 8.50
C THR A 105 -18.82 12.87 7.71
N LYS A 106 -19.40 13.11 6.52
CA LYS A 106 -19.87 12.05 5.61
C LYS A 106 -18.70 11.21 5.09
N LEU A 107 -17.58 11.82 4.70
CA LEU A 107 -16.38 11.11 4.26
C LEU A 107 -15.79 10.21 5.35
N ILE A 108 -15.71 10.69 6.59
CA ILE A 108 -15.24 9.89 7.73
C ILE A 108 -16.17 8.69 7.98
N ARG A 109 -17.49 8.89 7.89
CA ARG A 109 -18.46 7.79 8.01
C ARG A 109 -18.29 6.76 6.89
N CYS A 110 -18.06 7.20 5.65
CA CYS A 110 -17.77 6.28 4.54
C CYS A 110 -16.46 5.53 4.75
N ALA A 111 -15.41 6.21 5.23
CA ALA A 111 -14.12 5.58 5.54
C ALA A 111 -14.26 4.54 6.67
N TRP A 112 -15.03 4.86 7.72
CA TRP A 112 -15.38 3.91 8.77
C TRP A 112 -16.14 2.69 8.22
N GLY A 113 -17.14 2.91 7.35
CA GLY A 113 -17.84 1.83 6.65
C GLY A 113 -16.89 0.96 5.81
N TYR A 114 -15.91 1.56 5.14
CA TYR A 114 -14.87 0.83 4.41
C TYR A 114 -14.02 -0.06 5.34
N PHE A 115 -13.61 0.46 6.50
CA PHE A 115 -12.90 -0.34 7.50
C PHE A 115 -13.74 -1.52 8.01
N LEU A 116 -15.04 -1.31 8.26
CA LEU A 116 -15.93 -2.41 8.63
C LEU A 116 -16.02 -3.48 7.54
N LEU A 117 -16.03 -3.12 6.25
CA LEU A 117 -15.95 -4.10 5.17
C LEU A 117 -14.67 -4.93 5.22
N LYS A 118 -13.52 -4.31 5.52
CA LYS A 118 -12.26 -5.05 5.67
C LYS A 118 -12.29 -6.04 6.84
N LEU A 119 -13.02 -5.73 7.90
CA LEU A 119 -13.29 -6.69 8.98
C LEU A 119 -14.27 -7.80 8.55
N LEU A 120 -15.29 -7.47 7.77
CA LEU A 120 -16.21 -8.47 7.21
C LEU A 120 -15.51 -9.45 6.27
N ASP A 121 -14.49 -9.00 5.53
CA ASP A 121 -13.67 -9.86 4.66
C ASP A 121 -12.98 -11.01 5.45
N TYR A 122 -12.84 -10.92 6.77
CA TYR A 122 -12.31 -12.03 7.60
C TYR A 122 -13.23 -13.26 7.58
N VAL A 123 -14.53 -13.05 7.39
CA VAL A 123 -15.52 -14.13 7.30
C VAL A 123 -15.21 -15.04 6.12
N GLU A 124 -14.61 -14.54 5.04
CA GLU A 124 -14.23 -15.37 3.88
C GLU A 124 -13.26 -16.49 4.26
N THR A 125 -12.18 -16.15 4.96
CA THR A 125 -11.23 -17.17 5.45
C THR A 125 -11.86 -18.15 6.42
N VAL A 126 -12.79 -17.69 7.27
CA VAL A 126 -13.54 -18.57 8.17
C VAL A 126 -14.34 -19.59 7.35
N ILE A 127 -15.03 -19.15 6.29
CA ILE A 127 -15.74 -20.03 5.36
C ILE A 127 -14.77 -21.02 4.69
N PHE A 128 -13.59 -20.59 4.26
CA PHE A 128 -12.60 -21.48 3.63
C PHE A 128 -12.12 -22.58 4.58
N VAL A 129 -11.86 -22.25 5.85
CA VAL A 129 -11.49 -23.22 6.89
C VAL A 129 -12.62 -24.22 7.14
N LEU A 130 -13.85 -23.74 7.31
CA LEU A 130 -15.03 -24.59 7.55
C LEU A 130 -15.38 -25.49 6.35
N ARG A 131 -14.95 -25.13 5.13
CA ARG A 131 -15.11 -25.93 3.91
C ARG A 131 -13.92 -26.82 3.59
N LYS A 132 -12.89 -26.86 4.44
CA LYS A 132 -11.61 -27.55 4.20
C LYS A 132 -10.95 -27.14 2.86
N LYS A 133 -11.08 -25.87 2.47
CA LYS A 133 -10.44 -25.31 1.27
C LYS A 133 -9.10 -24.67 1.62
N ASN A 134 -8.21 -25.46 2.22
CA ASN A 134 -6.92 -24.98 2.74
C ASN A 134 -6.03 -24.34 1.66
N ASN A 135 -6.15 -24.79 0.40
CA ASN A 135 -5.42 -24.19 -0.74
C ASN A 135 -5.81 -22.72 -0.99
N GLN A 136 -6.97 -22.27 -0.51
CA GLN A 136 -7.42 -20.87 -0.61
C GLN A 136 -6.91 -20.02 0.56
N VAL A 137 -6.59 -20.63 1.70
CA VAL A 137 -6.00 -19.96 2.87
C VAL A 137 -4.47 -19.90 2.71
N SER A 138 -4.03 -19.18 1.68
CA SER A 138 -2.61 -18.94 1.44
C SER A 138 -2.03 -17.89 2.39
N VAL A 139 -0.71 -17.90 2.58
CA VAL A 139 0.00 -16.86 3.33
C VAL A 139 -0.32 -15.47 2.77
N LEU A 140 -0.33 -15.35 1.44
CA LEU A 140 -0.64 -14.08 0.77
C LEU A 140 -2.05 -13.58 1.10
N HIS A 141 -3.04 -14.47 1.12
CA HIS A 141 -4.41 -14.12 1.43
C HIS A 141 -4.56 -13.66 2.88
N VAL A 142 -4.07 -14.44 3.86
CA VAL A 142 -4.13 -14.05 5.28
C VAL A 142 -3.36 -12.75 5.53
N TYR A 143 -2.17 -12.61 4.94
CA TYR A 143 -1.38 -11.39 5.03
C TYR A 143 -2.12 -10.17 4.46
N HIS A 144 -2.76 -10.31 3.30
CA HIS A 144 -3.54 -9.22 2.67
C HIS A 144 -4.72 -8.79 3.56
N HIS A 145 -5.51 -9.74 4.08
CA HIS A 145 -6.66 -9.42 4.92
C HIS A 145 -6.22 -8.73 6.22
N VAL A 146 -5.17 -9.22 6.88
CA VAL A 146 -4.66 -8.58 8.11
C VAL A 146 -4.07 -7.20 7.83
N SER A 147 -3.21 -7.08 6.83
CA SER A 147 -2.54 -5.81 6.53
C SER A 147 -3.50 -4.73 6.06
N THR A 148 -4.48 -5.04 5.19
CA THR A 148 -5.48 -4.06 4.73
C THR A 148 -6.38 -3.54 5.85
N ALA A 149 -6.76 -4.37 6.83
CA ALA A 149 -7.52 -3.93 8.00
C ALA A 149 -6.71 -2.98 8.91
N ILE A 150 -5.43 -3.29 9.15
CA ILE A 150 -4.53 -2.41 9.92
C ILE A 150 -4.34 -1.07 9.22
N ILE A 151 -4.09 -1.11 7.91
CA ILE A 151 -3.86 0.11 7.12
C ILE A 151 -5.13 0.96 7.04
N ALA A 152 -6.30 0.34 6.86
CA ALA A 152 -7.58 1.07 6.89
C ALA A 152 -7.83 1.73 8.26
N TRP A 153 -7.52 1.05 9.35
CA TRP A 153 -7.63 1.60 10.71
C TRP A 153 -6.68 2.77 10.95
N LEU A 154 -5.39 2.62 10.62
CA LEU A 154 -4.40 3.70 10.71
C LEU A 154 -4.76 4.89 9.81
N GLY A 155 -5.27 4.59 8.61
CA GLY A 155 -5.72 5.59 7.64
C GLY A 155 -6.83 6.45 8.16
N ILE A 156 -7.89 5.86 8.72
CA ILE A 156 -9.00 6.62 9.31
C ILE A 156 -8.52 7.42 10.52
N ARG A 157 -7.65 6.81 11.35
CA ARG A 157 -7.25 7.35 12.64
C ARG A 157 -6.33 8.56 12.54
N TYR A 158 -5.46 8.59 11.55
CA TYR A 158 -4.39 9.59 11.47
C TYR A 158 -4.25 10.27 10.09
N TYR A 159 -4.77 9.66 9.01
CA TYR A 159 -4.44 10.06 7.62
C TYR A 159 -5.63 9.94 6.65
N CYS A 160 -6.80 10.47 7.03
CA CYS A 160 -8.00 10.45 6.18
C CYS A 160 -7.93 11.52 5.07
N THR A 161 -7.01 11.34 4.12
CA THR A 161 -6.75 12.27 3.01
C THR A 161 -7.50 11.90 1.73
N ALA A 162 -7.66 12.85 0.80
CA ALA A 162 -8.42 12.63 -0.44
C ALA A 162 -7.89 11.45 -1.30
N PRO A 163 -6.57 11.21 -1.43
CA PRO A 163 -6.10 10.05 -2.20
C PRO A 163 -6.26 8.71 -1.49
N MET A 164 -6.23 8.67 -0.16
CA MET A 164 -6.62 7.47 0.59
C MET A 164 -8.08 7.12 0.28
N ILE A 165 -8.95 8.13 0.23
CA ILE A 165 -10.35 7.95 -0.13
C ILE A 165 -10.51 7.47 -1.57
N LEU A 166 -9.71 7.97 -2.53
CA LEU A 166 -9.71 7.49 -3.91
C LEU A 166 -9.35 6.00 -4.00
N ILE A 167 -8.32 5.57 -3.25
CA ILE A 167 -7.94 4.15 -3.17
C ILE A 167 -9.08 3.32 -2.57
N CYS A 168 -9.76 3.82 -1.53
CA CYS A 168 -10.95 3.16 -0.98
C CYS A 168 -12.08 3.01 -2.02
N ILE A 169 -12.33 4.03 -2.85
CA ILE A 169 -13.34 3.98 -3.91
C ILE A 169 -12.97 2.90 -4.95
N ILE A 170 -11.74 2.93 -5.47
CA ILE A 170 -11.28 1.97 -6.47
C ILE A 170 -11.32 0.55 -5.90
N ASN A 171 -10.84 0.36 -4.67
CA ASN A 171 -10.85 -0.94 -4.00
C ASN A 171 -12.27 -1.45 -3.78
N SER A 172 -13.21 -0.60 -3.34
CA SER A 172 -14.61 -0.96 -3.15
C SER A 172 -15.27 -1.33 -4.48
N PHE A 173 -14.98 -0.59 -5.56
CA PHE A 173 -15.48 -0.91 -6.90
C PHE A 173 -14.97 -2.27 -7.39
N VAL A 174 -13.66 -2.53 -7.26
CA VAL A 174 -13.08 -3.83 -7.63
C VAL A 174 -13.66 -4.96 -6.77
N HIS A 175 -13.88 -4.74 -5.48
CA HIS A 175 -14.54 -5.72 -4.61
C HIS A 175 -16.00 -5.97 -5.02
N SER A 176 -16.75 -4.95 -5.45
CA SER A 176 -18.09 -5.14 -6.02
C SER A 176 -18.05 -6.11 -7.22
N VAL A 177 -17.09 -5.91 -8.14
CA VAL A 177 -16.90 -6.79 -9.31
C VAL A 177 -16.46 -8.20 -8.90
N MET A 178 -15.61 -8.34 -7.88
CA MET A 178 -15.19 -9.63 -7.34
C MET A 178 -16.37 -10.39 -6.70
N TYR A 179 -17.15 -9.73 -5.85
CA TYR A 179 -18.22 -10.38 -5.09
C TYR A 179 -19.41 -10.77 -5.98
N ILE A 180 -19.72 -9.98 -7.01
CA ILE A 180 -20.71 -10.41 -8.01
C ILE A 180 -20.23 -11.62 -8.79
N TYR A 181 -18.94 -11.71 -9.12
CA TYR A 181 -18.35 -12.90 -9.73
C TYR A 181 -18.45 -14.12 -8.80
N TYR A 182 -18.14 -13.99 -7.50
CA TYR A 182 -18.27 -15.10 -6.53
C TYR A 182 -19.72 -15.52 -6.30
N PHE A 183 -20.66 -14.58 -6.32
CA PHE A 183 -22.08 -14.89 -6.30
C PHE A 183 -22.48 -15.74 -7.51
N LEU A 184 -22.14 -15.29 -8.73
CA LEU A 184 -22.45 -16.01 -9.97
C LEU A 184 -21.77 -17.40 -10.01
N ALA A 185 -20.53 -17.50 -9.54
CA ALA A 185 -19.80 -18.78 -9.44
C ALA A 185 -20.48 -19.77 -8.48
N SER A 186 -21.25 -19.29 -7.52
CA SER A 186 -21.97 -20.12 -6.55
C SER A 186 -23.36 -20.58 -7.03
N CYS A 187 -23.86 -20.07 -8.16
CA CYS A 187 -25.18 -20.38 -8.70
C CYS A 187 -25.27 -21.76 -9.36
N GLY A 188 -24.16 -22.31 -9.87
CA GLY A 188 -24.13 -23.66 -10.44
C GLY A 188 -22.89 -23.91 -11.30
N PRO A 189 -22.64 -25.18 -11.68
CA PRO A 189 -21.49 -25.56 -12.50
C PRO A 189 -21.53 -24.96 -13.92
N ASP A 190 -22.73 -24.79 -14.50
CA ASP A 190 -22.88 -24.21 -15.84
C ASP A 190 -22.57 -22.71 -15.84
N THR A 191 -23.09 -21.97 -14.86
CA THR A 191 -22.76 -20.56 -14.64
C THR A 191 -21.28 -20.38 -14.36
N GLN A 192 -20.67 -21.27 -13.55
CA GLN A 192 -19.25 -21.24 -13.24
C GLN A 192 -18.37 -21.41 -14.49
N LYS A 193 -18.74 -22.31 -15.41
CA LYS A 193 -18.03 -22.49 -16.70
C LYS A 193 -18.13 -21.24 -17.57
N MET A 194 -19.31 -20.63 -17.64
CA MET A 194 -19.55 -19.42 -18.45
C MET A 194 -18.71 -18.23 -18.00
N ILE A 195 -18.57 -18.00 -16.69
CA ILE A 195 -17.84 -16.84 -16.14
C ILE A 195 -16.34 -17.10 -15.92
N ALA A 196 -15.87 -18.36 -16.01
CA ALA A 196 -14.46 -18.72 -15.80
C ALA A 196 -13.45 -17.84 -16.58
N PRO A 197 -13.71 -17.40 -17.83
CA PRO A 197 -12.80 -16.53 -18.58
C PRO A 197 -12.61 -15.13 -17.96
N MET A 198 -13.51 -14.67 -17.09
CA MET A 198 -13.41 -13.36 -16.43
C MET A 198 -12.40 -13.35 -15.27
N LYS A 199 -12.05 -14.53 -14.73
CA LYS A 199 -11.21 -14.66 -13.53
C LYS A 199 -9.83 -13.98 -13.66
N PRO A 200 -9.08 -14.09 -14.77
CA PRO A 200 -7.80 -13.42 -14.93
C PRO A 200 -7.91 -11.89 -14.89
N TRP A 201 -8.96 -11.32 -15.50
CA TRP A 201 -9.19 -9.87 -15.52
C TRP A 201 -9.49 -9.30 -14.14
N ILE A 202 -10.33 -10.00 -13.36
CA ILE A 202 -10.61 -9.63 -11.97
C ILE A 202 -9.33 -9.70 -11.14
N THR A 203 -8.52 -10.74 -11.34
CA THR A 203 -7.23 -10.90 -10.65
C THR A 203 -6.27 -9.75 -11.00
N ILE A 204 -6.19 -9.34 -12.26
CA ILE A 204 -5.38 -8.19 -12.69
C ILE A 204 -5.87 -6.89 -12.03
N MET A 205 -7.18 -6.64 -11.99
CA MET A 205 -7.75 -5.47 -11.31
C MET A 205 -7.42 -5.45 -9.81
N GLN A 206 -7.49 -6.62 -9.16
CA GLN A 206 -7.09 -6.79 -7.77
C GLN A 206 -5.59 -6.56 -7.58
N MET A 207 -4.74 -7.12 -8.45
CA MET A 207 -3.29 -6.94 -8.38
C MET A 207 -2.90 -5.48 -8.57
N ILE A 208 -3.51 -4.74 -9.50
CA ILE A 208 -3.29 -3.30 -9.66
C ILE A 208 -3.64 -2.55 -8.37
N THR A 209 -4.77 -2.87 -7.76
CA THR A 209 -5.18 -2.27 -6.48
C THR A 209 -4.21 -2.63 -5.35
N VAL A 210 -3.75 -3.87 -5.30
CA VAL A 210 -2.75 -4.34 -4.32
C VAL A 210 -1.39 -3.67 -4.54
N ILE A 211 -0.96 -3.45 -5.79
CA ILE A 211 0.29 -2.74 -6.13
C ILE A 211 0.22 -1.28 -5.67
N LEU A 212 -0.93 -0.62 -5.85
CA LEU A 212 -1.16 0.73 -5.32
C LEU A 212 -1.03 0.77 -3.78
N TRP A 213 -1.55 -0.24 -3.08
CA TRP A 213 -1.37 -0.40 -1.63
C TRP A 213 0.07 -0.72 -1.22
N TRP A 214 0.75 -1.60 -1.94
CA TRP A 214 2.11 -2.06 -1.63
C TRP A 214 3.19 -1.02 -1.92
N THR A 215 2.97 -0.11 -2.87
CA THR A 215 3.89 1.00 -3.13
C THR A 215 4.11 1.88 -1.89
N LEU A 216 3.12 1.94 -1.00
CA LEU A 216 3.19 2.62 0.30
C LEU A 216 4.01 1.85 1.36
N LEU A 217 4.00 0.51 1.29
CA LEU A 217 4.67 -0.39 2.25
C LEU A 217 6.12 -0.74 1.83
N LEU A 218 6.41 -0.78 0.52
CA LEU A 218 7.70 -1.20 -0.05
C LEU A 218 8.89 -0.41 0.49
N LYS A 219 8.70 0.86 0.85
CA LYS A 219 9.77 1.72 1.37
C LYS A 219 10.22 1.39 2.79
N ILE A 220 9.37 0.73 3.58
CA ILE A 220 9.76 0.18 4.87
C ILE A 220 10.53 -1.14 4.68
N LEU A 221 10.19 -1.91 3.63
CA LEU A 221 10.92 -3.13 3.28
C LEU A 221 12.31 -2.84 2.69
N ASP A 222 12.49 -1.73 1.96
CA ASP A 222 13.80 -1.26 1.48
C ASP A 222 14.80 -0.99 2.63
N LEU A 223 14.35 -0.71 3.86
CA LEU A 223 15.22 -0.60 5.05
C LEU A 223 15.75 -1.97 5.52
N THR A 224 15.05 -3.06 5.17
CA THR A 224 15.48 -4.43 5.48
C THR A 224 16.74 -4.79 4.72
N GLU A 225 17.00 -4.20 3.55
CA GLU A 225 18.24 -4.41 2.80
C GLU A 225 19.46 -3.90 3.57
N THR A 226 19.35 -2.73 4.22
CA THR A 226 20.42 -2.18 5.06
C THR A 226 20.71 -3.09 6.25
N VAL A 227 19.67 -3.67 6.86
CA VAL A 227 19.80 -4.68 7.92
C VAL A 227 20.52 -5.94 7.39
N LEU A 228 20.17 -6.42 6.19
CA LEU A 228 20.82 -7.57 5.56
C LEU A 228 22.29 -7.31 5.20
N PHE A 229 22.66 -6.10 4.78
CA PHE A 229 24.06 -5.75 4.51
C PHE A 229 24.92 -5.72 5.77
N VAL A 230 24.36 -5.20 6.87
CA VAL A 230 24.99 -5.25 8.21
C VAL A 230 25.16 -6.71 8.65
N LEU A 231 24.11 -7.53 8.54
CA LEU A 231 24.16 -8.95 8.92
C LEU A 231 25.11 -9.79 8.06
N ARG A 232 25.32 -9.44 6.78
CA ARG A 232 26.29 -10.11 5.89
C ARG A 232 27.72 -9.55 6.01
N LYS A 233 27.98 -8.63 6.94
CA LYS A 233 29.28 -7.95 7.13
C LYS A 233 29.84 -7.33 5.84
N LYS A 234 28.98 -6.88 4.92
CA LYS A 234 29.40 -6.24 3.65
C LYS A 234 29.50 -4.73 3.80
N ASN A 235 30.39 -4.27 4.68
CA ASN A 235 30.55 -2.85 5.04
C ASN A 235 30.90 -1.95 3.84
N GLU A 236 31.55 -2.49 2.80
CA GLU A 236 31.83 -1.73 1.57
C GLU A 236 30.58 -1.31 0.77
N GLN A 237 29.44 -1.97 0.98
CA GLN A 237 28.17 -1.66 0.31
C GLN A 237 27.36 -0.58 1.04
N ILE A 238 27.68 -0.32 2.32
CA ILE A 238 27.04 0.70 3.16
C ILE A 238 27.74 2.03 2.93
N SER A 239 27.47 2.65 1.78
CA SER A 239 27.99 3.98 1.47
C SER A 239 27.16 5.08 2.12
N VAL A 240 27.76 6.26 2.34
CA VAL A 240 27.03 7.48 2.76
C VAL A 240 25.88 7.79 1.79
N LEU A 241 26.07 7.52 0.49
CA LEU A 241 25.03 7.63 -0.53
C LEU A 241 23.84 6.69 -0.25
N HIS A 242 24.12 5.42 0.08
CA HIS A 242 23.08 4.43 0.38
C HIS A 242 22.30 4.81 1.64
N ILE A 243 22.96 5.14 2.75
CA ILE A 243 22.27 5.53 3.98
C ILE A 243 21.43 6.79 3.78
N TYR A 244 22.01 7.83 3.16
CA TYR A 244 21.32 9.09 2.91
C TYR A 244 20.06 8.88 2.07
N HIS A 245 20.15 8.15 0.95
CA HIS A 245 19.01 7.89 0.06
C HIS A 245 17.89 7.09 0.77
N HIS A 246 18.21 6.00 1.48
CA HIS A 246 17.18 5.18 2.13
C HIS A 246 16.48 5.92 3.28
N VAL A 247 17.23 6.68 4.09
CA VAL A 247 16.64 7.46 5.22
C VAL A 247 15.84 8.66 4.69
N SER A 248 16.40 9.43 3.76
CA SER A 248 15.71 10.61 3.19
C SER A 248 14.44 10.26 2.43
N THR A 249 14.44 9.18 1.63
CA THR A 249 13.27 8.78 0.85
C THR A 249 12.11 8.32 1.72
N VAL A 250 12.38 7.65 2.84
CA VAL A 250 11.35 7.27 3.82
C VAL A 250 10.77 8.52 4.50
N ILE A 251 11.62 9.42 4.99
CA ILE A 251 11.18 10.66 5.65
C ILE A 251 10.36 11.53 4.69
N ILE A 252 10.80 11.68 3.44
CA ILE A 252 10.11 12.49 2.43
C ILE A 252 8.78 11.84 2.06
N ILE A 253 8.70 10.52 1.89
CA ILE A 253 7.42 9.86 1.62
C ILE A 253 6.46 10.01 2.79
N CYS A 254 6.93 9.92 4.04
CA CYS A 254 6.11 10.18 5.22
C CYS A 254 5.59 11.63 5.27
N ILE A 255 6.44 12.61 4.93
CA ILE A 255 6.08 14.03 4.86
C ILE A 255 5.10 14.28 3.70
N PHE A 256 5.35 13.74 2.51
CA PHE A 256 4.45 13.84 1.37
C PHE A 256 3.08 13.23 1.70
N MET A 257 3.04 12.00 2.22
CA MET A 257 1.79 11.37 2.64
C MET A 257 1.03 12.15 3.71
N LYS A 258 1.76 12.87 4.57
CA LYS A 258 1.17 13.71 5.62
C LYS A 258 0.62 15.04 5.10
N TYR A 259 1.25 15.66 4.09
CA TYR A 259 0.99 17.06 3.74
C TYR A 259 0.57 17.31 2.28
N THR A 260 0.89 16.42 1.32
CA THR A 260 0.55 16.57 -0.09
C THR A 260 0.31 15.24 -0.79
N ALA A 261 -0.83 15.13 -1.45
CA ALA A 261 -1.23 13.95 -2.18
C ALA A 261 -1.76 14.36 -3.57
N ASN A 262 -0.80 14.73 -4.43
CA ASN A 262 -0.98 15.10 -5.84
C ASN A 262 -0.54 13.95 -6.75
N GLU A 263 -0.69 14.12 -8.08
CA GLU A 263 -0.16 13.23 -9.14
C GLU A 263 1.33 12.87 -8.97
N ILE A 264 2.09 13.71 -8.25
CA ILE A 264 3.46 13.43 -7.80
C ILE A 264 3.58 12.10 -7.05
N ILE A 265 2.60 11.75 -6.22
CA ILE A 265 2.60 10.49 -5.47
C ILE A 265 2.54 9.26 -6.38
N THR A 266 2.04 9.37 -7.61
CA THR A 266 1.88 8.21 -8.49
C THR A 266 3.04 8.10 -9.48
N LEU A 267 3.43 9.20 -10.13
CA LEU A 267 4.46 9.18 -11.16
C LEU A 267 5.87 8.99 -10.58
N VAL A 268 6.17 9.60 -9.42
CA VAL A 268 7.49 9.50 -8.78
C VAL A 268 7.81 8.06 -8.36
N PRO A 269 6.92 7.34 -7.64
CA PRO A 269 7.16 5.94 -7.31
C PRO A 269 7.11 5.02 -8.52
N LEU A 270 6.26 5.29 -9.53
CA LEU A 270 6.21 4.49 -10.75
C LEU A 270 7.56 4.51 -11.50
N LEU A 271 8.12 5.70 -11.73
CA LEU A 271 9.44 5.86 -12.34
C LEU A 271 10.54 5.23 -11.47
N ASN A 272 10.50 5.43 -10.14
CA ASN A 272 11.46 4.83 -9.22
C ASN A 272 11.41 3.30 -9.23
N CYS A 273 10.22 2.70 -9.17
CA CYS A 273 10.01 1.24 -9.20
C CYS A 273 10.44 0.65 -10.55
N SER A 274 10.23 1.38 -11.65
CA SER A 274 10.65 0.93 -12.98
C SER A 274 12.17 0.82 -13.11
N VAL A 275 12.90 1.80 -12.56
CA VAL A 275 14.37 1.77 -12.54
C VAL A 275 14.90 0.79 -11.50
N HIS A 276 14.27 0.68 -10.33
CA HIS A 276 14.62 -0.34 -9.34
C HIS A 276 14.38 -1.75 -9.86
N PHE A 277 13.33 -1.99 -10.63
CA PHE A 277 13.12 -3.27 -11.31
C PHE A 277 14.33 -3.62 -12.17
N ILE A 278 14.84 -2.68 -12.99
CA ILE A 278 16.04 -2.90 -13.81
C ILE A 278 17.28 -3.18 -12.93
N MET A 279 17.48 -2.41 -11.85
CA MET A 279 18.60 -2.58 -10.92
C MET A 279 18.57 -3.94 -10.20
N TYR A 280 17.42 -4.36 -9.67
CA TYR A 280 17.30 -5.62 -8.93
C TYR A 280 17.42 -6.83 -9.85
N ASN A 281 16.91 -6.75 -11.09
CA ASN A 281 17.17 -7.79 -12.09
C ASN A 281 18.67 -7.92 -12.36
N TYR A 282 19.41 -6.81 -12.49
CA TYR A 282 20.88 -6.86 -12.61
C TYR A 282 21.55 -7.54 -11.41
N TYR A 283 21.14 -7.22 -10.17
CA TYR A 283 21.69 -7.88 -8.98
C TYR A 283 21.37 -9.37 -8.93
N LEU A 284 20.14 -9.76 -9.29
CA LEU A 284 19.73 -11.16 -9.41
C LEU A 284 20.62 -11.90 -10.42
N PHE A 285 20.80 -11.35 -11.63
CA PHE A 285 21.65 -11.97 -12.64
C PHE A 285 23.13 -12.02 -12.24
N SER A 286 23.61 -11.04 -11.47
CA SER A 286 24.97 -11.03 -10.93
C SER A 286 25.22 -12.13 -9.88
N SER A 287 24.16 -12.75 -9.35
CA SER A 287 24.24 -13.81 -8.35
C SER A 287 24.36 -15.23 -8.93
N PHE A 288 24.02 -15.45 -10.21
CA PHE A 288 24.05 -16.76 -10.88
C PHE A 288 25.46 -17.25 -11.29
N GLY A 289 26.52 -16.67 -10.71
CA GLY A 289 27.91 -17.13 -10.85
C GLY A 289 28.83 -16.22 -11.69
N PRO A 290 30.14 -16.52 -11.72
CA PRO A 290 31.17 -15.63 -12.27
C PRO A 290 31.08 -15.42 -13.79
N ARG A 291 30.58 -16.41 -14.54
CA ARG A 291 30.42 -16.33 -16.01
C ARG A 291 29.40 -15.28 -16.43
N ILE A 292 28.22 -15.31 -15.82
CA ILE A 292 27.14 -14.33 -16.08
C ILE A 292 27.57 -12.94 -15.59
N ARG A 293 28.25 -12.87 -14.44
CA ARG A 293 28.77 -11.62 -13.87
C ARG A 293 29.72 -10.87 -14.81
N MET A 294 30.57 -11.58 -15.56
CA MET A 294 31.45 -10.94 -16.55
C MET A 294 30.68 -10.39 -17.76
N ILE A 295 29.66 -11.11 -18.24
CA ILE A 295 28.84 -10.70 -19.39
C ILE A 295 28.04 -9.42 -19.09
N ILE A 296 27.49 -9.31 -17.87
CA ILE A 296 26.64 -8.17 -17.48
C ILE A 296 27.43 -7.00 -16.88
N ALA A 297 28.72 -7.17 -16.55
CA ALA A 297 29.56 -6.12 -15.99
C ALA A 297 29.48 -4.75 -16.71
N PRO A 298 29.51 -4.67 -18.06
CA PRO A 298 29.37 -3.39 -18.76
C PRO A 298 28.00 -2.72 -18.57
N CYS A 299 26.92 -3.48 -18.34
CA CYS A 299 25.57 -2.95 -18.12
C CYS A 299 25.49 -2.06 -16.87
N LYS A 300 26.38 -2.27 -15.90
CA LYS A 300 26.41 -1.49 -14.64
C LYS A 300 26.52 0.03 -14.88
N ARG A 301 27.29 0.42 -15.90
CA ARG A 301 27.46 1.84 -16.26
C ARG A 301 26.14 2.44 -16.78
N TYR A 302 25.44 1.72 -17.64
CA TYR A 302 24.16 2.15 -18.21
C TYR A 302 23.05 2.23 -17.15
N ILE A 303 23.01 1.29 -16.19
CA ILE A 303 22.07 1.34 -15.06
C ILE A 303 22.28 2.62 -14.24
N THR A 304 23.53 2.99 -13.98
CA THR A 304 23.86 4.23 -13.24
C THR A 304 23.45 5.48 -14.03
N ILE A 305 23.59 5.47 -15.36
CA ILE A 305 23.14 6.56 -16.23
C ILE A 305 21.61 6.68 -16.22
N ILE A 306 20.89 5.57 -16.32
CA ILE A 306 19.42 5.55 -16.25
C ILE A 306 18.92 6.11 -14.91
N GLN A 307 19.59 5.78 -13.80
CA GLN A 307 19.28 6.34 -12.48
C GLN A 307 19.50 7.87 -12.41
N MET A 308 20.58 8.39 -13.02
CA MET A 308 20.80 9.83 -13.09
C MET A 308 19.77 10.54 -13.98
N VAL A 309 19.43 9.95 -15.14
CA VAL A 309 18.37 10.47 -16.03
C VAL A 309 17.02 10.50 -15.33
N GLN A 310 16.69 9.47 -14.55
CA GLN A 310 15.49 9.43 -13.71
C GLN A 310 15.45 10.63 -12.76
N PHE A 311 16.55 10.96 -12.06
CA PHE A 311 16.57 12.12 -11.17
C PHE A 311 16.35 13.44 -11.91
N CYS A 312 16.91 13.61 -13.11
CA CYS A 312 16.65 14.79 -13.94
C CYS A 312 15.16 14.93 -14.31
N ILE A 313 14.52 13.82 -14.72
CA ILE A 313 13.08 13.80 -15.04
C ILE A 313 12.25 14.13 -13.79
N LEU A 314 12.62 13.58 -12.63
CA LEU A 314 11.94 13.84 -11.37
C LEU A 314 12.06 15.30 -10.91
N ILE A 315 13.22 15.94 -11.13
CA ILE A 315 13.42 17.37 -10.84
C ILE A 315 12.56 18.23 -11.78
N ALA A 316 12.56 17.95 -13.08
CA ALA A 316 11.76 18.69 -14.05
C ALA A 316 10.26 18.60 -13.74
N TYR A 317 9.78 17.40 -13.41
CA TYR A 317 8.39 17.16 -13.04
C TYR A 317 8.01 17.83 -11.71
N ALA A 318 8.89 17.80 -10.71
CA ALA A 318 8.68 18.50 -9.45
C ALA A 318 8.70 20.04 -9.60
N ALA A 319 9.55 20.57 -10.50
CA ALA A 319 9.59 21.99 -10.83
C ALA A 319 8.29 22.44 -11.50
N GLN A 320 7.77 21.65 -12.45
CA GLN A 320 6.46 21.89 -13.07
C GLN A 320 5.34 21.91 -12.01
N SER A 321 5.36 20.97 -11.06
CA SER A 321 4.33 20.92 -10.01
C SER A 321 4.45 22.05 -8.97
N SER A 322 5.65 22.62 -8.82
CA SER A 322 5.91 23.78 -7.96
C SER A 322 5.34 25.10 -8.53
N LEU A 323 4.89 25.10 -9.79
CA LEU A 323 4.16 26.21 -10.41
C LEU A 323 2.66 26.20 -10.08
N SER A 324 2.18 25.23 -9.27
CA SER A 324 0.78 25.17 -8.84
C SER A 324 0.42 26.26 -7.81
N ASP A 325 -0.84 26.72 -7.83
CA ASP A 325 -1.37 27.75 -6.92
C ASP A 325 -1.44 27.30 -5.44
N CYS A 326 -1.17 26.03 -5.13
CA CYS A 326 -1.15 25.50 -3.76
C CYS A 326 0.15 25.85 -3.03
N LYS A 327 0.05 26.64 -1.96
CA LYS A 327 1.20 26.98 -1.08
C LYS A 327 1.86 25.76 -0.44
N SER A 328 1.09 24.75 -0.01
CA SER A 328 1.60 23.51 0.59
C SER A 328 2.39 22.66 -0.42
N VAL A 329 1.83 22.45 -1.61
CA VAL A 329 2.45 21.72 -2.73
C VAL A 329 3.75 22.38 -3.16
N ARG A 330 3.78 23.71 -3.25
CA ARG A 330 4.96 24.48 -3.63
C ARG A 330 6.11 24.33 -2.62
N ASN A 331 5.84 24.47 -1.32
CA ASN A 331 6.87 24.32 -0.29
C ASN A 331 7.46 22.89 -0.25
N LEU A 332 6.61 21.87 -0.40
CA LEU A 332 7.05 20.47 -0.43
C LEU A 332 7.73 20.09 -1.74
N GLY A 333 7.33 20.70 -2.85
CA GLY A 333 8.02 20.64 -4.14
C GLY A 333 9.47 21.11 -4.03
N TYR A 334 9.74 22.24 -3.35
CA TYR A 334 11.11 22.72 -3.14
C TYR A 334 11.96 21.78 -2.27
N ILE A 335 11.38 21.22 -1.19
CA ILE A 335 12.06 20.23 -0.33
C ILE A 335 12.42 18.97 -1.14
N PHE A 336 11.49 18.51 -1.99
CA PHE A 336 11.71 17.35 -2.85
C PHE A 336 12.78 17.61 -3.93
N ILE A 337 12.72 18.76 -4.60
CA ILE A 337 13.74 19.18 -5.58
C ILE A 337 15.11 19.19 -4.91
N LEU A 338 15.24 19.82 -3.74
CA LEU A 338 16.51 19.85 -3.00
C LEU A 338 17.03 18.43 -2.73
N ASN A 339 16.18 17.52 -2.24
CA ASN A 339 16.61 16.16 -1.95
C ASN A 339 17.00 15.36 -3.21
N VAL A 340 16.25 15.48 -4.30
CA VAL A 340 16.56 14.78 -5.55
C VAL A 340 17.84 15.36 -6.18
N THR A 341 18.08 16.67 -6.08
CA THR A 341 19.32 17.31 -6.51
C THR A 341 20.52 16.80 -5.70
N ILE A 342 20.41 16.66 -4.38
CA ILE A 342 21.48 16.07 -3.55
C ILE A 342 21.78 14.63 -4.00
N ASN A 343 20.76 13.82 -4.24
CA ASN A 343 20.92 12.46 -4.75
C ASN A 343 21.60 12.43 -6.13
N LEU A 344 21.20 13.32 -7.05
CA LEU A 344 21.83 13.47 -8.36
C LEU A 344 23.32 13.81 -8.23
N CYS A 345 23.69 14.77 -7.38
CA CYS A 345 25.09 15.14 -7.13
C CYS A 345 25.91 13.98 -6.56
N LEU A 346 25.34 13.22 -5.61
CA LEU A 346 26.01 12.06 -5.02
C LEU A 346 26.21 10.94 -6.04
N PHE A 347 25.20 10.65 -6.88
CA PHE A 347 25.31 9.68 -7.97
C PHE A 347 26.28 10.12 -9.06
N TYR A 348 26.31 11.40 -9.40
CA TYR A 348 27.24 11.97 -10.37
C TYR A 348 28.69 11.86 -9.87
N LYS A 349 28.94 12.18 -8.59
CA LYS A 349 30.26 12.01 -7.95
C LYS A 349 30.68 10.54 -7.89
N PHE A 350 29.74 9.63 -7.62
CA PHE A 350 29.98 8.19 -7.70
C PHE A 350 30.34 7.74 -9.12
N TYR A 351 29.61 8.25 -10.13
CA TYR A 351 29.85 7.94 -11.54
C TYR A 351 31.24 8.41 -12.00
N GLN A 352 31.62 9.64 -11.67
CA GLN A 352 32.95 10.18 -11.96
C GLN A 352 34.05 9.31 -11.36
N ARG A 353 33.99 9.03 -10.05
CA ARG A 353 35.01 8.23 -9.34
C ARG A 353 35.12 6.79 -9.85
N THR A 354 33.99 6.18 -10.22
CA THR A 354 33.95 4.74 -10.55
C THR A 354 34.22 4.45 -12.02
N TYR A 355 33.77 5.32 -12.94
CA TYR A 355 33.81 5.05 -14.38
C TYR A 355 34.70 6.00 -15.18
N ILE A 356 35.02 7.19 -14.66
CA ILE A 356 35.87 8.16 -15.36
C ILE A 356 37.27 8.17 -14.77
N THR A 357 37.41 8.31 -13.45
CA THR A 357 38.72 8.41 -12.77
C THR A 357 39.48 7.08 -12.71
N LYS A 358 38.79 5.93 -12.86
CA LYS A 358 39.42 4.60 -12.98
C LYS A 358 39.78 4.20 -14.42
N ALA A 359 39.32 4.97 -15.41
CA ALA A 359 39.58 4.74 -16.84
C ALA A 359 40.71 5.64 -17.39
N LYS A 360 41.16 6.61 -16.60
CA LYS A 360 42.50 7.21 -16.68
C LYS A 360 43.38 6.47 -15.69
#